data_AF-A0A7V3XIG7-F1
#
_entry.id   AF-A0A7V3XIG7-F1
#
_cell.length_a   1.000
_cell.length_b   1.000
_cell.length_c   1.000
_cell.angle_alpha   90.00
_cell.angle_beta   90.00
_cell.angle_gamma   90.00
#
_symmetry.space_group_name_H-M   'P 1'
#
loop_
_entity.id
_entity.type
_entity.pdbx_description
1 polymer ?
#
loop_
_entity_poly.entity_id
_entity_poly.type
_entity_poly.pdbx_seq_one_letter_code
_entity_poly.pdbx_strand_id
1 'polypeptide(L)' 'MPQRLPDLVGRAMIDPDFLAELQRAPQDVLARYELTDDERAAVETALARMSQQPLTRRAQELRTVLLRRVAT' A
#
# COMPACT_ATOMS: atom_id res chain seq x y z
N MET A 1 -13.40 -9.14 -12.88
CA MET A 1 -11.95 -9.42 -12.80
C MET A 1 -11.59 -9.32 -11.33
N PRO A 2 -10.94 -10.34 -10.74
CA PRO A 2 -10.49 -10.23 -9.36
C PRO A 2 -9.46 -9.11 -9.24
N GLN A 3 -9.65 -8.23 -8.26
CA GLN A 3 -8.74 -7.11 -8.02
C GLN A 3 -7.47 -7.69 -7.40
N ARG A 4 -6.32 -7.42 -8.04
CA ARG A 4 -5.02 -7.97 -7.63
C ARG A 4 -4.16 -6.91 -6.97
N LEU A 5 -2.98 -7.30 -6.48
CA LEU A 5 -2.02 -6.38 -5.87
C LEU A 5 -1.78 -5.07 -6.66
N PRO A 6 -1.67 -5.06 -8.00
CA PRO A 6 -1.48 -3.84 -8.77
C PRO A 6 -2.65 -2.85 -8.65
N ASP A 7 -3.88 -3.35 -8.57
CA ASP A 7 -5.09 -2.53 -8.41
C ASP A 7 -5.14 -1.88 -7.02
N LEU A 8 -4.74 -2.63 -5.98
CA LEU A 8 -4.63 -2.12 -4.62
C LEU A 8 -3.60 -0.99 -4.54
N VAL A 9 -2.42 -1.22 -5.09
CA VAL A 9 -1.33 -0.23 -5.08
C VAL A 9 -1.73 1.01 -5.90
N GLY A 10 -2.30 0.81 -7.09
CA GLY A 10 -2.78 1.89 -7.94
C GLY A 10 -3.80 2.76 -7.22
N ARG A 11 -4.78 2.14 -6.54
CA ARG A 11 -5.80 2.85 -5.78
C ARG A 11 -5.23 3.60 -4.57
N ALA A 12 -4.34 2.97 -3.81
CA ALA A 12 -3.65 3.61 -2.69
C ALA A 12 -2.80 4.84 -3.09
N MET A 13 -2.35 4.91 -4.35
CA MET A 13 -1.59 6.06 -4.85
C MET A 13 -2.45 7.24 -5.31
N ILE A 14 -3.70 6.99 -5.74
CA ILE A 14 -4.59 8.02 -6.30
C ILE A 14 -5.69 8.45 -5.33
N ASP A 15 -6.04 7.60 -4.37
CA ASP A 15 -7.17 7.76 -3.46
C ASP A 15 -6.67 7.85 -2.00
N PRO A 16 -6.53 9.08 -1.45
CA PRO A 16 -6.05 9.26 -0.08
C PRO A 16 -7.06 8.76 0.97
N ASP A 17 -8.35 8.74 0.66
CA ASP A 17 -9.38 8.21 1.55
C ASP A 17 -9.28 6.68 1.63
N PHE A 18 -9.03 6.02 0.49
CA PHE A 18 -8.73 4.59 0.46
C PHE A 18 -7.46 4.27 1.25
N LEU A 19 -6.40 5.08 1.11
CA LEU A 19 -5.17 4.90 1.89
C LEU A 19 -5.41 5.06 3.40
N ALA A 20 -6.34 5.93 3.81
CA ALA A 20 -6.74 6.06 5.20
C ALA A 20 -7.56 4.86 5.70
N GLU A 21 -8.48 4.33 4.88
CA GLU A 21 -9.22 3.08 5.16
C GLU A 21 -8.26 1.90 5.30
N LEU A 22 -7.30 1.77 4.36
CA LEU A 22 -6.27 0.73 4.36
C LEU A 22 -5.36 0.79 5.59
N GLN A 23 -5.04 1.99 6.10
CA GLN A 23 -4.29 2.14 7.34
C GLN A 23 -5.13 1.81 8.59
N ARG A 24 -6.45 2.06 8.54
CA ARG A 24 -7.36 1.85 9.67
C ARG A 24 -7.79 0.39 9.82
N ALA A 25 -8.03 -0.28 8.70
CA ALA A 25 -8.55 -1.65 8.64
C ALA A 25 -7.88 -2.44 7.50
N PRO A 26 -6.56 -2.67 7.59
CA PRO A 26 -5.80 -3.34 6.52
C PRO A 26 -6.35 -4.73 6.20
N GLN A 27 -6.77 -5.48 7.21
CA GLN A 27 -7.25 -6.85 7.03
C GLN A 27 -8.57 -6.91 6.24
N ASP A 28 -9.51 -6.01 6.54
CA ASP A 28 -10.79 -5.90 5.84
C ASP A 28 -10.63 -5.47 4.38
N VAL A 29 -9.69 -4.55 4.12
CA VAL A 29 -9.39 -4.09 2.76
C VAL A 29 -8.68 -5.19 1.98
N LEU A 30 -7.63 -5.81 2.52
CA LEU A 30 -6.85 -6.85 1.86
C LEU A 30 -7.67 -8.12 1.57
N ALA A 31 -8.67 -8.43 2.39
CA ALA A 31 -9.60 -9.53 2.15
C ALA A 31 -10.46 -9.35 0.88
N ARG A 32 -10.61 -8.12 0.36
CA ARG A 32 -11.34 -7.82 -0.88
C ARG A 32 -10.51 -8.07 -2.15
N TYR A 33 -9.21 -8.35 -1.99
CA TYR A 33 -8.27 -8.57 -3.08
C TYR A 33 -7.83 -10.04 -3.11
N GLU A 34 -7.60 -10.56 -4.32
CA GLU A 34 -6.93 -11.84 -4.49
C GLU A 34 -5.43 -11.65 -4.26
N LEU A 35 -5.02 -11.78 -3.01
CA LEU A 35 -3.62 -11.73 -2.57
C LEU A 35 -3.21 -13.10 -2.04
N THR A 36 -2.03 -13.54 -2.45
CA THR A 36 -1.32 -14.63 -1.76
C THR A 36 -0.91 -14.20 -0.36
N ASP A 37 -0.64 -15.16 0.53
CA ASP A 37 -0.19 -14.86 1.89
C ASP A 37 1.11 -14.05 1.92
N ASP A 38 2.03 -14.32 0.98
CA ASP A 38 3.26 -13.56 0.81
C ASP A 38 3.00 -12.10 0.41
N GLU A 39 2.10 -11.87 -0.56
CA GLU A 39 1.72 -10.51 -0.97
C GLU A 39 1.03 -9.75 0.15
N ARG A 40 0.15 -10.42 0.89
CA ARG A 40 -0.54 -9.84 2.05
C ARG A 40 0.46 -9.43 3.13
N ALA A 41 1.39 -10.31 3.49
CA ALA A 41 2.43 -10.03 4.48
C ALA A 41 3.35 -8.88 4.04
N ALA A 42 3.67 -8.80 2.74
CA ALA A 42 4.46 -7.71 2.18
C ALA A 42 3.73 -6.36 2.29
N VAL A 43 2.43 -6.32 2.00
CA VAL A 43 1.62 -5.09 2.11
C VAL A 43 1.47 -4.67 3.57
N GLU A 44 1.19 -5.60 4.49
CA GLU A 44 1.11 -5.32 5.92
C GLU A 44 2.44 -4.77 6.47
N THR A 45 3.56 -5.37 6.07
CA THR A 45 4.90 -4.89 6.44
C THR A 45 5.16 -3.48 5.90
N ALA A 46 4.75 -3.19 4.66
CA ALA A 46 4.87 -1.86 4.07
C ALA A 46 3.99 -0.83 4.79
N LEU A 47 2.75 -1.19 5.12
CA LEU A 47 1.83 -0.34 5.89
C LEU A 47 2.34 -0.06 7.31
N ALA A 48 2.93 -1.06 7.97
CA ALA A 48 3.53 -0.90 9.30
C ALA A 48 4.79 -0.01 9.25
N ARG A 49 5.62 -0.11 8.20
CA ARG A 49 6.77 0.79 8.01
C ARG A 49 6.33 2.21 7.69
N MET A 50 5.27 2.35 6.88
CA MET A 50 4.64 3.63 6.69
C MET A 50 4.19 4.15 8.05
N SER A 51 3.34 3.44 8.80
CA SER A 51 2.74 3.89 10.08
C SER A 51 3.74 4.43 11.12
N GLN A 52 5.01 4.02 11.06
CA GLN A 52 6.10 4.51 11.91
C GLN A 52 6.79 5.81 11.46
N GLN A 53 6.52 6.33 10.26
CA GLN A 53 7.08 7.60 9.77
C GLN A 53 6.10 8.78 9.98
N PRO A 54 6.54 10.00 10.31
CA PRO A 54 5.65 11.16 10.39
C PRO A 54 5.04 11.50 9.00
N LEU A 55 3.75 11.85 8.97
CA LEU A 55 2.94 12.12 7.77
C LEU A 55 3.57 13.14 6.79
N THR A 56 4.38 14.07 7.29
CA THR A 56 5.05 15.10 6.49
C THR A 56 6.24 14.63 5.65
N ARG A 57 6.77 13.41 5.90
CA ARG A 57 7.90 12.83 5.11
C ARG A 57 7.54 11.62 4.27
N ARG A 58 6.47 10.88 4.62
CA ARG A 58 6.07 9.64 3.95
C ARG A 58 5.82 9.77 2.45
N ALA A 59 5.08 10.80 2.03
CA ALA A 59 4.69 10.93 0.63
C ALA A 59 5.90 11.14 -0.30
N GLN A 60 6.93 11.83 0.19
CA GLN A 60 8.17 12.03 -0.56
C GLN A 60 9.01 10.75 -0.62
N GLU A 61 9.24 10.09 0.51
CA GLU A 61 10.04 8.85 0.52
C GLU A 61 9.38 7.71 -0.25
N LEU A 62 8.05 7.55 -0.13
CA LEU A 62 7.30 6.57 -0.91
C LEU A 62 7.46 6.84 -2.41
N ARG A 63 7.36 8.10 -2.84
CA ARG A 63 7.58 8.50 -4.24
C ARG A 63 8.99 8.17 -4.70
N THR A 64 10.00 8.43 -3.88
CA THR A 64 11.42 8.16 -4.19
C THR A 64 11.70 6.66 -4.30
N VAL A 65 11.15 5.85 -3.40
CA VAL A 65 11.34 4.40 -3.40
C VAL A 65 10.63 3.76 -4.60
N LEU A 66 9.40 4.19 -4.90
CA LEU A 66 8.63 3.69 -6.04
C LEU A 66 9.28 4.06 -7.38
N LEU A 67 9.76 5.29 -7.55
CA LEU A 67 10.49 5.72 -8.75
C LEU A 67 11.76 4.88 -8.98
N ARG A 68 12.49 4.57 -7.90
CA ARG A 68 13.74 3.80 -8.01
C ARG A 68 13.51 2.33 -8.37
N ARG A 69 12.39 1.75 -7.94
CA ARG A 69 12.04 0.36 -8.22
C ARG A 69 11.53 0.13 -9.64
N VAL A 70 10.97 1.16 -10.29
CA VAL A 70 10.50 1.09 -11.69
C VAL A 70 11.63 1.33 -12.69
N ALA A 71 12.69 2.02 -12.27
CA ALA A 71 13.86 2.29 -13.10
C ALA A 71 14.90 1.15 -13.12
N THR A 72 14.67 0.07 -12.38
CA THR A 72 15.55 -1.12 -12.32
C THR A 72 14.77 -2.34 -12.78
#